data_AF-A0A7Y9GPW2-F1
#
_entry.id   AF-A0A7Y9GPW2-F1
#
_cell.length_a   1.000
_cell.length_b   1.000
_cell.length_c   1.000
_cell.angle_alpha   90.00
_cell.angle_beta   90.00
_cell.angle_gamma   90.00
#
_symmetry.space_group_name_H-M   'P 1'
#
loop_
_entity.id
_entity.type
_entity.pdbx_description
1 polymer ?
#
loop_
_entity_poly.entity_id
_entity_poly.type
_entity_poly.pdbx_seq_one_letter_code
_entity_poly.pdbx_strand_id
1 'polypeptide(L)'
;MPPTPLAISEEVRDAIERGAPVLALESTIFTHGLPRPRNIAVAREAEDLVRSLRVVPATIGVVDGRPTVGLSPDEIERLATTDGVMKASLRDLPLAMAKGLSAGTTVAATAFLADRAGIRVFSTGGLGGVHRGAQQTFDESADLPTLAALPLVLVSAGVKSILDIPLTLERLETLSLAVVGYRTTDYPGFYISDSGYDLDFSVDSPGEIARVVEARDSLGISSALLVANPVGAERELPRELHDDVLTRALDEAHRLGVSGHDTTPFLLDFVQRETGGRSLDVNVDVYRGNVELGARIAAALSTTPLSPAG
;
A
#
# COMPACT_ATOMS: atom_id res chain seq x y z
N MET A 1 -18.37 -14.00 21.59
CA MET A 1 -17.37 -14.22 20.51
C MET A 1 -16.09 -14.71 21.15
N PRO A 2 -15.42 -15.74 20.62
CA PRO A 2 -14.05 -16.02 21.06
C PRO A 2 -13.20 -14.77 20.82
N PRO A 3 -12.18 -14.49 21.66
CA PRO A 3 -11.30 -13.35 21.46
C PRO A 3 -10.70 -13.42 20.05
N THR A 4 -10.80 -12.31 19.33
CA THR A 4 -10.24 -12.20 17.97
C THR A 4 -8.75 -12.55 18.05
N PRO A 5 -8.23 -13.48 17.24
CA PRO A 5 -6.81 -13.87 17.26
C PRO A 5 -5.86 -12.78 16.74
N LEU A 6 -6.35 -11.53 16.61
CA LEU A 6 -5.63 -10.35 16.18
C LEU A 6 -4.93 -9.72 17.39
N ALA A 7 -3.61 -9.68 17.34
CA ALA A 7 -2.82 -8.92 18.28
C ALA A 7 -2.80 -7.45 17.85
N ILE A 8 -3.14 -6.55 18.77
CA ILE A 8 -3.03 -5.10 18.57
C ILE A 8 -2.11 -4.60 19.68
N SER A 9 -1.06 -3.86 19.31
CA SER A 9 -0.14 -3.26 20.28
C SER A 9 -0.88 -2.30 21.21
N GLU A 10 -0.33 -2.09 22.40
CA GLU A 10 -0.91 -1.17 23.39
C GLU A 10 -0.98 0.26 22.84
N GLU A 11 0.09 0.75 22.19
CA GLU A 11 0.13 2.08 21.56
C GLU A 11 -1.00 2.29 20.54
N VAL A 12 -1.22 1.30 19.66
CA VAL A 12 -2.26 1.38 18.63
C VAL A 12 -3.66 1.28 19.24
N ARG A 13 -3.86 0.35 20.18
CA ARG A 13 -5.15 0.18 20.88
C ARG A 13 -5.55 1.46 21.60
N ASP A 14 -4.65 2.03 22.39
CA ASP A 14 -4.85 3.29 23.10
C ASP A 14 -5.20 4.45 22.15
N ALA A 15 -4.52 4.52 21.01
CA ALA A 15 -4.77 5.56 20.02
C ALA A 15 -6.18 5.45 19.43
N ILE A 16 -6.60 4.23 19.06
CA ILE A 16 -7.96 3.97 18.55
C ILE A 16 -9.01 4.28 19.61
N GLU A 17 -8.83 3.82 20.85
CA GLU A 17 -9.78 4.03 21.95
C GLU A 17 -9.97 5.52 22.29
N ARG A 18 -8.92 6.33 22.14
CA ARG A 18 -8.97 7.79 22.33
C ARG A 18 -9.29 8.59 21.07
N GLY A 19 -9.57 7.94 19.94
CA GLY A 19 -9.84 8.63 18.67
C GLY A 19 -8.65 9.43 18.12
N ALA A 20 -7.43 9.07 18.52
CA ALA A 20 -6.19 9.64 18.00
C ALA A 20 -5.88 9.08 16.60
N PRO A 21 -5.16 9.82 15.75
CA PRO A 21 -4.87 9.38 14.39
C PRO A 21 -3.91 8.18 14.38
N VAL A 22 -4.26 7.16 13.60
CA VAL A 22 -3.44 5.96 13.35
C VAL A 22 -3.28 5.76 11.85
N LEU A 23 -2.07 5.46 11.39
CA LEU A 23 -1.78 5.10 10.00
C LEU A 23 -1.30 3.65 9.92
N ALA A 24 -2.01 2.81 9.16
CA ALA A 24 -1.55 1.46 8.86
C ALA A 24 -0.42 1.48 7.82
N LEU A 25 0.55 0.58 7.98
CA LEU A 25 1.66 0.34 7.06
C LEU A 25 1.77 -1.16 6.77
N GLU A 26 2.04 -1.55 5.51
CA GLU A 26 2.21 -2.95 5.15
C GLU A 26 3.62 -3.48 5.45
N SER A 27 3.77 -4.81 5.52
CA SER A 27 5.07 -5.45 5.72
C SER A 27 5.66 -6.10 4.47
N THR A 28 4.90 -6.28 3.38
CA THR A 28 5.49 -6.83 2.13
C THR A 28 6.58 -5.91 1.58
N ILE A 29 6.48 -4.60 1.78
CA ILE A 29 7.48 -3.65 1.30
C ILE A 29 8.89 -3.96 1.83
N PHE A 30 9.06 -4.31 3.12
CA PHE A 30 10.37 -4.60 3.69
C PHE A 30 10.70 -6.11 3.78
N THR A 31 9.72 -6.98 3.61
CA THR A 31 9.97 -8.44 3.59
C THR A 31 10.26 -8.97 2.18
N HIS A 32 9.65 -8.38 1.14
CA HIS A 32 9.75 -8.85 -0.24
C HIS A 32 10.00 -7.74 -1.26
N GLY A 33 9.77 -6.47 -0.91
CA GLY A 33 9.83 -5.34 -1.84
C GLY A 33 11.18 -4.61 -1.89
N LEU A 34 12.02 -4.76 -0.87
CA LEU A 34 13.27 -4.02 -0.73
C LEU A 34 14.43 -4.96 -0.33
N PRO A 35 15.64 -4.74 -0.85
CA PRO A 35 16.80 -5.55 -0.48
C PRO A 35 17.31 -5.22 0.93
N ARG A 36 17.96 -6.19 1.59
CA ARG A 36 18.67 -5.99 2.86
C ARG A 36 19.98 -5.20 2.64
N PRO A 37 20.40 -4.34 3.58
CA PRO A 37 19.74 -3.94 4.83
C PRO A 37 18.76 -2.75 4.67
N ARG A 38 18.61 -2.22 3.44
CA ARG A 38 17.78 -1.04 3.15
C ARG A 38 16.33 -1.22 3.60
N ASN A 39 15.82 -2.44 3.51
CA ASN A 39 14.46 -2.80 3.93
C ASN A 39 14.12 -2.42 5.39
N ILE A 40 15.00 -2.71 6.36
CA ILE A 40 14.78 -2.37 7.77
C ILE A 40 14.82 -0.85 7.98
N ALA A 41 15.80 -0.19 7.35
CA ALA A 41 15.94 1.26 7.43
C ALA A 41 14.66 1.97 6.94
N VAL A 42 14.14 1.57 5.78
CA VAL A 42 12.90 2.16 5.23
C VAL A 42 11.69 1.89 6.12
N ALA A 43 11.56 0.70 6.71
CA ALA A 43 10.46 0.41 7.64
C ALA A 43 10.52 1.32 8.89
N ARG A 44 11.70 1.49 9.49
CA ARG A 44 11.89 2.36 10.67
C ARG A 44 11.70 3.84 10.33
N GLU A 45 12.28 4.30 9.23
CA GLU A 45 12.12 5.68 8.74
C GLU A 45 10.66 6.04 8.48
N ALA A 46 9.87 5.10 7.93
CA ALA A 46 8.45 5.31 7.72
C ALA A 46 7.69 5.48 9.05
N GLU A 47 7.97 4.63 10.04
CA GLU A 47 7.36 4.79 11.36
C GLU A 47 7.77 6.11 12.05
N ASP A 48 9.05 6.50 11.96
CA ASP A 48 9.55 7.76 12.52
C ASP A 48 8.90 8.98 11.84
N LEU A 49 8.71 8.93 10.53
CA LEU A 49 7.99 9.96 9.77
C LEU A 49 6.56 10.11 10.27
N VAL A 50 5.82 9.01 10.45
CA VAL A 50 4.45 9.03 10.97
C VAL A 50 4.41 9.64 12.37
N ARG A 51 5.34 9.24 13.25
CA ARG A 51 5.45 9.81 14.61
C ARG A 51 5.77 11.30 14.59
N SER A 52 6.64 11.76 13.68
CA SER A 52 6.98 13.18 13.53
C SER A 52 5.76 14.06 13.17
N LEU A 53 4.75 13.45 12.53
CA LEU A 53 3.48 14.08 12.18
C LEU A 53 2.41 13.90 13.28
N ARG A 54 2.80 13.41 14.47
CA ARG A 54 1.92 13.15 15.62
C ARG A 54 0.81 12.15 15.32
N VAL A 55 1.11 11.18 14.48
CA VAL A 55 0.25 10.04 14.15
C VAL A 55 0.89 8.79 14.71
N VAL A 56 0.08 7.82 15.15
CA VAL A 56 0.58 6.52 15.61
C VAL A 56 0.76 5.60 14.40
N PRO A 57 1.98 5.11 14.11
CA PRO A 57 2.16 4.10 13.07
C PRO A 57 1.67 2.74 13.55
N ALA A 58 1.03 2.00 12.66
CA ALA A 58 0.64 0.62 12.86
C ALA A 58 1.19 -0.22 11.70
N THR A 59 2.46 -0.62 11.80
CA THR A 59 3.01 -1.61 10.86
C THR A 59 2.34 -2.96 11.11
N ILE A 60 1.84 -3.62 10.06
CA ILE A 60 1.01 -4.82 10.16
C ILE A 60 1.73 -6.02 9.51
N GLY A 61 1.73 -7.16 10.21
CA GLY A 61 2.31 -8.42 9.73
C GLY A 61 1.74 -9.63 10.44
N VAL A 62 2.27 -10.82 10.14
CA VAL A 62 1.99 -12.04 10.91
C VAL A 62 3.29 -12.52 11.54
N VAL A 63 3.30 -12.69 12.86
CA VAL A 63 4.45 -13.18 13.61
C VAL A 63 4.07 -14.51 14.24
N ASP A 64 4.72 -15.59 13.80
CA ASP A 64 4.53 -16.96 14.30
C ASP A 64 3.05 -17.40 14.34
N GLY A 65 2.34 -17.14 13.23
CA GLY A 65 0.92 -17.44 13.08
C GLY A 65 -0.02 -16.48 13.80
N ARG A 66 0.49 -15.39 14.39
CA ARG A 66 -0.33 -14.36 15.03
C ARG A 66 -0.37 -13.09 14.17
N PRO A 67 -1.51 -12.74 13.57
CA PRO A 67 -1.70 -11.44 12.93
C PRO A 67 -1.50 -10.34 13.97
N THR A 68 -0.63 -9.38 13.68
CA THR A 68 -0.22 -8.31 14.58
C THR A 68 -0.38 -6.96 13.90
N VAL A 69 -1.05 -6.03 14.58
CA VAL A 69 -1.23 -4.63 14.21
C VAL A 69 -0.43 -3.76 15.18
N GLY A 70 0.59 -3.07 14.66
CA GLY A 70 1.59 -2.40 15.48
C GLY A 70 2.72 -3.37 15.87
N LEU A 71 3.51 -3.78 14.88
CA LEU A 71 4.71 -4.60 15.12
C LEU A 71 5.72 -3.85 16.01
N SER A 72 6.40 -4.58 16.89
CA SER A 72 7.53 -4.03 17.64
C SER A 72 8.77 -3.86 16.73
N PRO A 73 9.77 -3.05 17.13
CA PRO A 73 11.04 -2.95 16.41
C PRO A 73 11.73 -4.30 16.18
N ASP A 74 11.64 -5.20 17.16
CA ASP A 74 12.20 -6.55 17.09
C ASP A 74 11.39 -7.45 16.13
N GLU A 75 10.07 -7.32 16.10
CA GLU A 75 9.22 -8.06 15.16
C GLU A 75 9.45 -7.59 13.71
N ILE A 76 9.63 -6.29 13.48
CA ILE A 76 10.02 -5.73 12.17
C ILE A 76 11.38 -6.30 11.75
N GLU A 77 12.38 -6.24 12.64
CA GLU A 77 13.72 -6.76 12.35
C GLU A 77 13.69 -8.27 12.06
N ARG A 78 12.93 -9.03 12.85
CA ARG A 78 12.74 -10.47 12.66
C ARG A 78 12.11 -10.79 11.30
N LEU A 79 11.02 -10.11 10.93
CA LEU A 79 10.39 -10.31 9.62
C LEU A 79 11.29 -9.88 8.46
N ALA A 80 12.09 -8.83 8.64
CA ALA A 80 12.99 -8.34 7.60
C ALA A 80 14.23 -9.21 7.38
N THR A 81 14.66 -9.98 8.39
CA THR A 81 15.90 -10.79 8.37
C THR A 81 15.67 -12.29 8.23
N THR A 82 14.48 -12.79 8.56
CA THR A 82 14.16 -14.21 8.43
C THR A 82 14.00 -14.59 6.95
N ASP A 83 14.69 -15.63 6.53
CA ASP A 83 14.51 -16.20 5.19
C ASP A 83 13.25 -17.06 5.13
N GLY A 84 12.57 -17.06 3.98
CA GLY A 84 11.35 -17.85 3.80
C GLY A 84 10.10 -17.32 4.52
N VAL A 85 10.11 -16.04 4.94
CA VAL A 85 8.89 -15.35 5.38
C VAL A 85 7.85 -15.44 4.26
N MET A 86 6.63 -15.86 4.61
CA MET A 86 5.56 -16.00 3.63
C MET A 86 5.10 -14.61 3.15
N LYS A 87 4.82 -14.45 1.85
CA LYS A 87 4.04 -13.33 1.34
C LYS A 87 2.56 -13.68 1.47
N ALA A 88 1.82 -12.98 2.32
CA ALA A 88 0.43 -13.29 2.63
C ALA A 88 -0.54 -12.23 2.09
N SER A 89 -1.41 -12.65 1.18
CA SER A 89 -2.66 -11.95 0.87
C SER A 89 -3.77 -12.40 1.83
N LEU A 90 -4.98 -11.87 1.66
CA LEU A 90 -6.11 -12.13 2.56
C LEU A 90 -6.40 -13.64 2.72
N ARG A 91 -6.36 -14.39 1.61
CA ARG A 91 -6.60 -15.85 1.60
C ARG A 91 -5.55 -16.66 2.37
N ASP A 92 -4.37 -16.08 2.56
CA ASP A 92 -3.21 -16.75 3.14
C ASP A 92 -3.15 -16.59 4.67
N LEU A 93 -3.85 -15.60 5.23
CA LEU A 93 -3.86 -15.34 6.67
C LEU A 93 -4.28 -16.58 7.50
N PRO A 94 -5.36 -17.31 7.17
CA PRO A 94 -5.74 -18.51 7.92
C PRO A 94 -4.68 -19.62 7.84
N LEU A 95 -3.95 -19.72 6.72
CA LEU A 95 -2.89 -20.71 6.53
C LEU A 95 -1.67 -20.37 7.38
N ALA A 96 -1.26 -19.09 7.40
CA ALA A 96 -0.17 -18.63 8.25
C ALA A 96 -0.50 -18.86 9.73
N MET A 97 -1.74 -18.57 10.14
CA MET A 97 -2.22 -18.83 11.50
C MET A 97 -2.18 -20.31 11.87
N ALA A 98 -2.79 -21.17 11.05
CA ALA A 98 -2.89 -22.60 11.34
C ALA A 98 -1.52 -23.30 11.38
N LYS A 99 -0.53 -22.77 10.65
CA LYS A 99 0.82 -23.35 10.55
C LYS A 99 1.84 -22.67 11.47
N GLY A 100 1.46 -21.62 12.21
CA GLY A 100 2.43 -20.87 13.03
C GLY A 100 3.48 -20.13 12.19
N LEU A 101 3.16 -19.74 10.95
CA LEU A 101 4.13 -19.11 10.05
C LEU A 101 4.18 -17.60 10.23
N SER A 102 5.36 -17.03 10.04
CA SER A 102 5.53 -15.59 9.92
C SER A 102 5.32 -15.14 8.47
N ALA A 103 4.67 -13.99 8.28
CA ALA A 103 4.32 -13.49 6.97
C ALA A 103 4.37 -11.96 6.86
N GLY A 104 4.90 -11.48 5.73
CA GLY A 104 4.68 -10.12 5.27
C GLY A 104 3.29 -10.01 4.65
N THR A 105 2.51 -9.02 5.04
CA THR A 105 1.14 -8.82 4.54
C THR A 105 1.14 -7.91 3.32
N THR A 106 0.41 -8.30 2.27
CA THR A 106 0.17 -7.44 1.09
C THR A 106 -0.91 -6.41 1.40
N VAL A 107 -1.14 -5.47 0.49
CA VAL A 107 -2.24 -4.49 0.57
C VAL A 107 -3.57 -5.12 1.00
N ALA A 108 -4.05 -6.18 0.34
CA ALA A 108 -5.29 -6.88 0.74
C ALA A 108 -5.31 -7.33 2.21
N ALA A 109 -4.24 -8.01 2.67
CA ALA A 109 -4.16 -8.52 4.03
C ALA A 109 -3.99 -7.40 5.06
N THR A 110 -3.15 -6.40 4.76
CA THR A 110 -2.93 -5.22 5.61
C THR A 110 -4.23 -4.43 5.77
N ALA A 111 -4.94 -4.13 4.68
CA ALA A 111 -6.21 -3.43 4.67
C ALA A 111 -7.26 -4.13 5.53
N PHE A 112 -7.38 -5.46 5.37
CA PHE A 112 -8.31 -6.26 6.17
C PHE A 112 -7.97 -6.21 7.67
N LEU A 113 -6.71 -6.39 8.04
CA LEU A 113 -6.31 -6.37 9.45
C LEU A 113 -6.41 -4.97 10.07
N ALA A 114 -6.14 -3.92 9.28
CA ALA A 114 -6.31 -2.53 9.67
C ALA A 114 -7.78 -2.20 9.98
N ASP A 115 -8.69 -2.56 9.06
CA ASP A 115 -10.15 -2.39 9.25
C ASP A 115 -10.63 -3.12 10.52
N ARG A 116 -10.18 -4.36 10.73
CA ARG A 116 -10.52 -5.14 11.94
C ARG A 116 -9.96 -4.58 13.23
N ALA A 117 -8.90 -3.78 13.16
CA ALA A 117 -8.39 -3.02 14.30
C ALA A 117 -9.11 -1.67 14.47
N GLY A 118 -9.93 -1.23 13.51
CA GLY A 118 -10.56 0.10 13.52
C GLY A 118 -9.68 1.23 12.96
N ILE A 119 -8.62 0.88 12.21
CA ILE A 119 -7.75 1.86 11.54
C ILE A 119 -8.37 2.24 10.19
N ARG A 120 -8.51 3.55 9.95
CA ARG A 120 -9.22 4.09 8.78
C ARG A 120 -8.35 4.53 7.62
N VAL A 121 -7.03 4.60 7.80
CA VAL A 121 -6.09 5.06 6.76
C VAL A 121 -4.91 4.09 6.65
N PHE A 122 -4.54 3.77 5.41
CA PHE A 122 -3.43 2.88 5.07
C PHE A 122 -2.62 3.50 3.92
N SER A 123 -1.28 3.50 4.04
CA SER A 123 -0.37 3.91 2.96
C SER A 123 0.52 2.76 2.47
N THR A 124 0.66 2.66 1.16
CA THR A 124 1.59 1.76 0.46
C THR A 124 2.35 2.53 -0.62
N GLY A 125 3.34 1.92 -1.26
CA GLY A 125 3.96 2.48 -2.45
C GLY A 125 2.99 2.47 -3.64
N GLY A 126 2.53 1.29 -4.04
CA GLY A 126 1.70 1.10 -5.23
C GLY A 126 0.77 -0.08 -5.08
N LEU A 127 -0.47 0.06 -5.53
CA LEU A 127 -1.49 -0.98 -5.50
C LEU A 127 -1.11 -2.16 -6.40
N GLY A 128 -1.57 -3.37 -6.08
CA GLY A 128 -1.77 -4.40 -7.10
C GLY A 128 -2.89 -4.00 -8.08
N GLY A 129 -3.17 -4.81 -9.09
CA GLY A 129 -4.20 -4.47 -10.07
C GLY A 129 -4.41 -5.57 -11.08
N VAL A 130 -4.94 -5.19 -12.23
CA VAL A 130 -5.10 -6.09 -13.37
C VAL A 130 -3.74 -6.24 -14.06
N HIS A 131 -3.28 -7.47 -14.26
CA HIS A 131 -2.02 -7.70 -14.97
C HIS A 131 -2.21 -7.57 -16.48
N ARG A 132 -1.13 -7.20 -17.19
CA ARG A 132 -1.14 -7.20 -18.66
C ARG A 132 -1.41 -8.62 -19.17
N GLY A 133 -2.41 -8.77 -20.04
CA GLY A 133 -2.86 -10.09 -20.51
C GLY A 133 -3.99 -10.73 -19.69
N ALA A 134 -4.48 -10.07 -18.64
CA ALA A 134 -5.52 -10.61 -17.76
C ALA A 134 -6.83 -10.96 -18.46
N GLN A 135 -7.14 -10.33 -19.61
CA GLN A 135 -8.29 -10.72 -20.42
C GLN A 135 -8.23 -12.17 -20.93
N GLN A 136 -7.04 -12.81 -20.92
CA GLN A 136 -6.88 -14.25 -21.17
C GLN A 136 -6.50 -15.03 -19.90
N THR A 137 -5.66 -14.46 -19.04
CA THR A 137 -5.07 -15.21 -17.90
C THR A 137 -5.88 -15.12 -16.61
N PHE A 138 -6.74 -14.09 -16.50
CA PHE A 138 -7.49 -13.72 -15.29
C PHE A 138 -6.56 -13.43 -14.10
N ASP A 139 -5.33 -12.97 -14.38
CA ASP A 139 -4.37 -12.56 -13.36
C ASP A 139 -4.71 -11.14 -12.86
N GLU A 140 -5.48 -11.10 -11.77
CA GLU A 140 -5.94 -9.89 -11.11
C GLU A 140 -5.57 -9.94 -9.62
N SER A 141 -5.04 -8.84 -9.09
CA SER A 141 -4.70 -8.74 -7.67
C SER A 141 -5.95 -8.83 -6.79
N ALA A 142 -5.86 -9.65 -5.73
CA ALA A 142 -6.86 -9.73 -4.69
C ALA A 142 -7.04 -8.40 -3.91
N ASP A 143 -6.15 -7.42 -4.09
CA ASP A 143 -6.30 -6.09 -3.52
C ASP A 143 -7.62 -5.44 -3.95
N LEU A 144 -8.00 -5.53 -5.23
CA LEU A 144 -9.17 -4.84 -5.77
C LEU A 144 -10.48 -5.32 -5.12
N PRO A 145 -10.85 -6.61 -5.18
CA PRO A 145 -12.08 -7.09 -4.54
C PRO A 145 -12.04 -6.97 -3.02
N THR A 146 -10.87 -7.01 -2.39
CA THR A 146 -10.75 -6.81 -0.94
C THR A 146 -11.09 -5.38 -0.55
N LEU A 147 -10.51 -4.39 -1.24
CA LEU A 147 -10.75 -2.97 -0.97
C LEU A 147 -12.19 -2.56 -1.28
N ALA A 148 -12.84 -3.24 -2.23
CA ALA A 148 -14.25 -3.00 -2.55
C ALA A 148 -15.21 -3.30 -1.39
N ALA A 149 -14.74 -3.97 -0.33
CA ALA A 149 -15.54 -4.34 0.83
C ALA A 149 -15.11 -3.63 2.14
N LEU A 150 -14.08 -2.78 2.13
CA LEU A 150 -13.47 -2.21 3.34
C LEU A 150 -13.59 -0.67 3.36
N PRO A 151 -14.25 -0.06 4.37
CA PRO A 151 -14.46 1.38 4.45
C PRO A 151 -13.23 2.14 4.98
N LEU A 152 -12.09 2.06 4.29
CA LEU A 152 -10.86 2.79 4.63
C LEU A 152 -10.40 3.73 3.52
N VAL A 153 -9.39 4.56 3.79
CA VAL A 153 -8.65 5.32 2.79
C VAL A 153 -7.33 4.63 2.50
N LEU A 154 -7.05 4.39 1.23
CA LEU A 154 -5.75 3.87 0.78
C LEU A 154 -5.00 4.96 0.00
N VAL A 155 -3.78 5.28 0.41
CA VAL A 155 -2.88 6.17 -0.33
C VAL A 155 -1.83 5.36 -1.07
N SER A 156 -1.72 5.57 -2.38
CA SER A 156 -0.67 4.97 -3.22
C SER A 156 -0.32 5.87 -4.40
N ALA A 157 0.82 5.62 -5.06
CA ALA A 157 1.14 6.25 -6.36
C ALA A 157 0.49 5.47 -7.51
N GLY A 158 -0.83 5.26 -7.42
CA GLY A 158 -1.58 4.44 -8.37
C GLY A 158 -1.27 2.96 -8.22
N VAL A 159 -1.29 2.22 -9.33
CA VAL A 159 -0.91 0.81 -9.42
C VAL A 159 0.53 0.69 -9.90
N LYS A 160 1.23 -0.40 -9.53
CA LYS A 160 2.61 -0.64 -9.98
C LYS A 160 2.70 -0.59 -11.51
N SER A 161 3.72 0.06 -12.08
CA SER A 161 3.87 0.30 -13.54
C SER A 161 3.89 -0.97 -14.39
N ILE A 162 4.18 -2.11 -13.76
CA ILE A 162 4.17 -3.44 -14.38
C ILE A 162 2.76 -3.97 -14.70
N LEU A 163 1.73 -3.30 -14.21
CA LEU A 163 0.32 -3.68 -14.37
C LEU A 163 -0.33 -2.99 -15.58
N ASP A 164 -1.53 -3.44 -15.92
CA ASP A 164 -2.37 -2.85 -16.95
C ASP A 164 -3.24 -1.75 -16.34
N ILE A 165 -2.77 -0.49 -16.47
CA ILE A 165 -3.45 0.68 -15.89
C ILE A 165 -4.88 0.85 -16.43
N PRO A 166 -5.15 0.85 -17.76
CA PRO A 166 -6.51 1.07 -18.25
C PRO A 166 -7.46 -0.04 -17.80
N LEU A 167 -7.05 -1.31 -17.87
CA LEU A 167 -7.89 -2.40 -17.36
C LEU A 167 -8.09 -2.31 -15.84
N THR A 168 -7.10 -1.81 -15.10
CA THR A 168 -7.25 -1.59 -13.66
C THR A 168 -8.25 -0.49 -13.35
N LEU A 169 -8.22 0.65 -14.06
CA LEU A 169 -9.17 1.74 -13.87
C LEU A 169 -10.62 1.29 -14.13
N GLU A 170 -10.86 0.58 -15.24
CA GLU A 170 -12.16 -0.03 -15.56
C GLU A 170 -12.63 -1.02 -14.48
N ARG A 171 -11.67 -1.76 -13.91
CA ARG A 171 -11.97 -2.72 -12.84
C ARG A 171 -12.32 -2.03 -11.52
N LEU A 172 -11.64 -0.94 -11.19
CA LEU A 172 -11.96 -0.09 -10.04
C LEU A 172 -13.35 0.52 -10.17
N GLU A 173 -13.71 1.01 -11.36
CA GLU A 173 -15.06 1.49 -11.66
C GLU A 173 -16.10 0.38 -11.44
N THR A 174 -15.89 -0.79 -12.03
CA THR A 174 -16.78 -1.96 -11.90
C THR A 174 -17.01 -2.36 -10.44
N LEU A 175 -15.96 -2.24 -9.61
CA LEU A 175 -16.00 -2.59 -8.19
C LEU A 175 -16.50 -1.43 -7.29
N SER A 176 -16.92 -0.30 -7.86
CA SER A 176 -17.35 0.90 -7.13
C SER A 176 -16.29 1.42 -6.15
N LEU A 177 -15.02 1.33 -6.55
CA LEU A 177 -13.89 1.92 -5.84
C LEU A 177 -13.66 3.33 -6.36
N ALA A 178 -13.99 4.33 -5.53
CA ALA A 178 -13.72 5.72 -5.87
C ALA A 178 -12.22 5.98 -5.89
N VAL A 179 -11.75 6.65 -6.94
CA VAL A 179 -10.35 7.08 -7.09
C VAL A 179 -10.31 8.60 -7.20
N VAL A 180 -9.45 9.24 -6.41
CA VAL A 180 -9.20 10.69 -6.48
C VAL A 180 -7.70 10.94 -6.60
N GLY A 181 -7.32 11.86 -7.48
CA GLY A 181 -5.93 12.34 -7.56
C GLY A 181 -5.67 13.40 -6.50
N TYR A 182 -4.54 13.31 -5.79
CA TYR A 182 -4.13 14.36 -4.86
C TYR A 182 -3.45 15.49 -5.64
N ARG A 183 -4.16 16.61 -5.82
CA ARG A 183 -3.73 17.81 -6.56
C ARG A 183 -3.39 17.58 -8.03
N THR A 184 -4.01 16.55 -8.62
CA THR A 184 -3.84 16.21 -10.03
C THR A 184 -5.08 15.47 -10.52
N THR A 185 -5.35 15.55 -11.82
CA THR A 185 -6.26 14.65 -12.54
C THR A 185 -5.49 13.60 -13.34
N ASP A 186 -4.16 13.65 -13.39
CA ASP A 186 -3.35 12.65 -14.07
C ASP A 186 -3.19 11.44 -13.15
N TYR A 187 -3.46 10.24 -13.67
CA TYR A 187 -3.27 9.01 -12.92
C TYR A 187 -1.77 8.68 -12.84
N PRO A 188 -1.17 8.54 -11.64
CA PRO A 188 0.25 8.22 -11.51
C PRO A 188 0.56 6.78 -11.92
N GLY A 189 1.67 6.62 -12.63
CA GLY A 189 2.18 5.33 -13.09
C GLY A 189 3.22 4.73 -12.14
N PHE A 190 3.06 4.93 -10.83
CA PHE A 190 4.00 4.53 -9.76
C PHE A 190 5.38 5.19 -9.82
N TYR A 191 6.24 4.84 -10.79
CA TYR A 191 7.56 5.46 -10.97
C TYR A 191 7.53 6.81 -11.68
N ILE A 192 6.40 7.15 -12.29
CA ILE A 192 6.14 8.38 -13.04
C ILE A 192 4.89 9.05 -12.50
N SER A 193 4.90 10.38 -12.45
CA SER A 193 3.83 11.22 -11.92
C SER A 193 2.56 11.20 -12.77
N ASP A 194 2.71 10.96 -14.07
CA ASP A 194 1.63 10.85 -15.04
C ASP A 194 1.79 9.56 -15.86
N SER A 195 0.76 8.73 -15.95
CA SER A 195 0.77 7.49 -16.75
C SER A 195 0.21 7.65 -18.16
N GLY A 196 -0.30 8.84 -18.52
CA GLY A 196 -1.04 9.10 -19.75
C GLY A 196 -2.53 8.72 -19.66
N TYR A 197 -3.03 8.45 -18.45
CA TYR A 197 -4.44 8.16 -18.17
C TYR A 197 -4.98 9.18 -17.17
N ASP A 198 -6.25 9.55 -17.33
CA ASP A 198 -6.89 10.58 -16.53
C ASP A 198 -7.79 10.00 -15.43
N LEU A 199 -7.99 10.80 -14.39
CA LEU A 199 -8.96 10.63 -13.32
C LEU A 199 -10.07 11.67 -13.45
N ASP A 200 -11.28 11.28 -13.06
CA ASP A 200 -12.44 12.17 -13.09
C ASP A 200 -12.39 13.27 -12.01
N PHE A 201 -11.69 13.02 -10.90
CA PHE A 201 -11.72 13.87 -9.72
C PHE A 201 -10.33 14.07 -9.10
N SER A 202 -10.08 15.31 -8.67
CA SER A 202 -8.92 15.70 -7.87
C SER A 202 -9.36 16.29 -6.52
N VAL A 203 -8.47 16.22 -5.53
CA VAL A 203 -8.64 16.84 -4.20
C VAL A 203 -7.39 17.60 -3.80
N ASP A 204 -7.54 18.75 -3.13
CA ASP A 204 -6.44 19.68 -2.89
C ASP A 204 -5.80 19.58 -1.50
N SER A 205 -6.50 18.92 -0.57
CA SER A 205 -6.07 18.83 0.84
C SER A 205 -6.52 17.54 1.55
N PRO A 206 -5.81 17.13 2.62
CA PRO A 206 -6.27 16.05 3.50
C PRO A 206 -7.68 16.28 4.07
N GLY A 207 -8.06 17.54 4.29
CA GLY A 207 -9.40 17.90 4.76
C GLY A 207 -10.51 17.68 3.73
N GLU A 208 -10.19 17.73 2.43
CA GLU A 208 -11.14 17.33 1.38
C GLU A 208 -11.35 15.82 1.34
N ILE A 209 -10.27 15.07 1.46
CA ILE A 209 -10.33 13.61 1.58
C ILE A 209 -11.20 13.24 2.78
N ALA A 210 -11.02 13.90 3.92
CA ALA A 210 -11.85 13.67 5.11
C ALA A 210 -13.35 13.88 4.84
N ARG A 211 -13.74 14.94 4.10
CA ARG A 211 -15.14 15.19 3.71
C ARG A 211 -15.71 14.13 2.77
N VAL A 212 -14.91 13.61 1.83
CA VAL A 212 -15.33 12.51 0.95
C VAL A 212 -15.61 11.26 1.78
N VAL A 213 -14.76 10.97 2.75
CA VAL A 213 -14.92 9.83 3.66
C VAL A 213 -16.16 9.99 4.53
N GLU A 214 -16.40 11.18 5.11
CA GLU A 214 -17.63 11.48 5.86
C GLU A 214 -18.89 11.28 5.01
N ALA A 215 -18.88 11.73 3.76
CA ALA A 215 -19.98 11.53 2.82
C ALA A 215 -20.22 10.03 2.54
N ARG A 216 -19.16 9.28 2.24
CA ARG A 216 -19.23 7.81 2.05
C ARG A 216 -19.83 7.12 3.27
N ASP A 217 -19.31 7.45 4.46
CA ASP A 217 -19.73 6.84 5.72
C ASP A 217 -21.20 7.19 6.04
N SER A 218 -21.66 8.42 5.74
CA SER A 218 -23.06 8.84 5.93
C SER A 218 -24.07 8.10 5.04
N LEU A 219 -23.62 7.60 3.89
CA LEU A 219 -24.41 6.78 2.97
C LEU A 219 -24.37 5.29 3.33
N GLY A 220 -23.56 4.90 4.32
CA GLY A 220 -23.36 3.50 4.70
C GLY A 220 -22.62 2.67 3.63
N ILE A 221 -21.81 3.32 2.79
CA ILE A 221 -21.07 2.65 1.71
C ILE A 221 -19.82 2.00 2.28
N SER A 222 -19.67 0.69 2.06
CA SER A 222 -18.54 -0.11 2.53
C SER A 222 -17.55 -0.40 1.41
N SER A 223 -16.83 0.64 0.95
CA SER A 223 -15.75 0.52 -0.03
C SER A 223 -14.60 1.48 0.27
N ALA A 224 -13.38 1.13 -0.18
CA ALA A 224 -12.24 1.98 0.03
C ALA A 224 -12.30 3.23 -0.85
N LEU A 225 -11.79 4.36 -0.33
CA LEU A 225 -11.42 5.51 -1.14
C LEU A 225 -9.94 5.38 -1.50
N LEU A 226 -9.64 5.36 -2.81
CA LEU A 226 -8.28 5.30 -3.31
C LEU A 226 -7.78 6.72 -3.60
N VAL A 227 -6.69 7.11 -2.95
CA VAL A 227 -6.04 8.40 -3.13
C VAL A 227 -4.75 8.17 -3.92
N ALA A 228 -4.76 8.60 -5.18
CA ALA A 228 -3.63 8.54 -6.08
C ALA A 228 -2.71 9.74 -5.84
N ASN A 229 -1.53 9.50 -5.29
CA ASN A 229 -0.55 10.52 -4.94
C ASN A 229 0.70 10.38 -5.83
N PRO A 230 0.92 11.27 -6.82
CA PRO A 230 2.05 11.17 -7.72
C PRO A 230 3.38 11.38 -6.98
N VAL A 231 4.42 10.71 -7.46
CA VAL A 231 5.80 11.07 -7.08
C VAL A 231 6.12 12.49 -7.56
N GLY A 232 6.97 13.21 -6.84
CA GLY A 232 7.44 14.52 -7.29
C GLY A 232 8.16 14.42 -8.64
N ALA A 233 7.89 15.36 -9.55
CA ALA A 233 8.48 15.37 -10.89
C ALA A 233 10.01 15.42 -10.89
N GLU A 234 10.63 15.91 -9.81
CA GLU A 234 12.09 15.91 -9.65
C GLU A 234 12.66 14.54 -9.21
N ARG A 235 11.81 13.62 -8.77
CA ARG A 235 12.17 12.30 -8.25
C ARG A 235 11.68 11.15 -9.13
N GLU A 236 10.88 11.43 -10.15
CA GLU A 236 10.38 10.37 -11.04
C GLU A 236 11.48 9.78 -11.94
N LEU A 237 11.20 8.60 -12.50
CA LEU A 237 12.03 8.09 -13.58
C LEU A 237 11.81 8.93 -14.85
N PRO A 238 12.87 9.25 -15.61
CA PRO A 238 12.70 9.83 -16.95
C PRO A 238 11.78 8.95 -17.78
N ARG A 239 10.76 9.53 -18.40
CA ARG A 239 9.72 8.80 -19.12
C ARG A 239 10.31 7.84 -20.15
N GLU A 240 11.28 8.28 -20.94
CA GLU A 240 11.89 7.45 -21.98
C GLU A 240 12.62 6.24 -21.40
N LEU A 241 13.27 6.41 -20.23
CA LEU A 241 13.92 5.29 -19.53
C LEU A 241 12.89 4.33 -18.94
N HIS A 242 11.84 4.86 -18.33
CA HIS A 242 10.74 4.07 -17.77
C HIS A 242 10.10 3.19 -18.84
N ASP A 243 9.70 3.79 -19.97
CA ASP A 243 8.96 3.12 -21.02
C ASP A 243 9.83 2.05 -21.72
N ASP A 244 11.09 2.34 -22.04
CA ASP A 244 12.03 1.37 -22.63
C ASP A 244 12.22 0.15 -21.72
N VAL A 245 12.54 0.39 -20.45
CA VAL A 245 12.82 -0.69 -19.49
C VAL A 245 11.58 -1.54 -19.25
N LEU A 246 10.40 -0.91 -19.17
CA LEU A 246 9.14 -1.61 -18.97
C LEU A 246 8.78 -2.50 -20.15
N THR A 247 8.90 -2.00 -21.39
CA THR A 247 8.70 -2.81 -22.60
C THR A 247 9.63 -4.01 -22.62
N ARG A 248 10.93 -3.79 -22.37
CA ARG A 248 11.93 -4.87 -22.34
C ARG A 248 11.67 -5.89 -21.24
N ALA A 249 11.21 -5.46 -20.06
CA ALA A 249 10.87 -6.34 -18.95
C ALA A 249 9.71 -7.28 -19.32
N LEU A 250 8.67 -6.74 -19.96
CA LEU A 250 7.50 -7.50 -20.39
C LEU A 250 7.84 -8.49 -21.50
N ASP A 251 8.62 -8.06 -22.49
CA ASP A 251 9.09 -8.93 -23.58
C ASP A 251 9.93 -10.09 -23.04
N GLU A 252 10.82 -9.82 -22.08
CA GLU A 252 11.64 -10.85 -21.45
C GLU A 252 10.81 -11.81 -20.61
N ALA A 253 9.85 -11.32 -19.82
CA ALA A 253 8.94 -12.16 -19.04
C ALA A 253 8.16 -13.11 -19.95
N HIS A 254 7.65 -12.60 -21.08
CA HIS A 254 6.96 -13.39 -22.09
C HIS A 254 7.89 -14.43 -22.73
N ARG A 255 9.11 -14.04 -23.11
CA ARG A 255 10.12 -14.93 -23.71
C ARG A 255 10.49 -16.09 -22.78
N LEU A 256 10.54 -15.83 -21.48
CA LEU A 256 10.87 -16.82 -20.44
C LEU A 256 9.65 -17.60 -19.91
N GLY A 257 8.44 -17.24 -20.33
CA GLY A 257 7.20 -17.88 -19.86
C GLY A 257 6.90 -17.63 -18.38
N VAL A 258 7.37 -16.51 -17.82
CA VAL A 258 7.08 -16.13 -16.43
C VAL A 258 5.60 -15.79 -16.32
N SER A 259 4.90 -16.39 -15.36
CA SER A 259 3.45 -16.23 -15.20
C SER A 259 3.01 -16.35 -13.74
N GLY A 260 1.79 -15.90 -13.46
CA GLY A 260 1.18 -15.99 -12.13
C GLY A 260 1.99 -15.26 -11.06
N HIS A 261 2.23 -15.93 -9.92
CA HIS A 261 2.87 -15.30 -8.75
C HIS A 261 4.31 -14.82 -9.02
N ASP A 262 5.00 -15.39 -10.01
CA ASP A 262 6.39 -15.06 -10.35
C ASP A 262 6.53 -13.81 -11.21
N THR A 263 5.45 -13.36 -11.84
CA THR A 263 5.45 -12.20 -12.76
C THR A 263 5.89 -10.92 -12.06
N THR A 264 5.32 -10.61 -10.89
CA THR A 264 5.64 -9.36 -10.19
C THR A 264 7.09 -9.30 -9.69
N PRO A 265 7.60 -10.31 -8.96
CA PRO A 265 9.01 -10.31 -8.54
C PRO A 265 9.98 -10.21 -9.71
N PHE A 266 9.72 -10.94 -10.80
CA PHE A 266 10.56 -10.90 -12.00
C PHE A 266 10.62 -9.51 -12.64
N LEU A 267 9.45 -8.89 -12.87
CA LEU A 267 9.39 -7.58 -13.52
C LEU A 267 10.01 -6.48 -12.65
N LEU A 268 9.82 -6.52 -11.33
CA LEU A 268 10.43 -5.54 -10.43
C LEU A 268 11.96 -5.70 -10.36
N ASP A 269 12.47 -6.93 -10.31
CA ASP A 269 13.92 -7.20 -10.38
C ASP A 269 14.52 -6.69 -11.70
N PHE A 270 13.86 -6.98 -12.83
CA PHE A 270 14.31 -6.52 -14.14
C PHE A 270 14.39 -4.98 -14.20
N VAL A 271 13.32 -4.29 -13.78
CA VAL A 271 13.28 -2.83 -13.75
C VAL A 271 14.36 -2.26 -12.84
N GLN A 272 14.60 -2.87 -11.68
CA GLN A 272 15.67 -2.45 -10.77
C GLN A 272 17.06 -2.57 -11.40
N ARG A 273 17.36 -3.72 -12.04
CA ARG A 273 18.66 -3.94 -12.69
C ARG A 273 18.88 -3.00 -13.85
N GLU A 274 17.90 -2.86 -14.73
CA GLU A 274 18.03 -2.06 -15.95
C GLU A 274 17.99 -0.54 -15.72
N THR A 275 17.43 -0.09 -14.59
CA THR A 275 17.52 1.33 -14.18
C THR A 275 18.76 1.65 -13.35
N GLY A 276 19.65 0.68 -13.12
CA GLY A 276 20.84 0.84 -12.29
C GLY A 276 20.52 1.18 -10.83
N GLY A 277 19.38 0.70 -10.32
CA GLY A 277 18.89 0.98 -8.97
C GLY A 277 18.02 2.23 -8.83
N ARG A 278 17.91 3.08 -9.86
CA ARG A 278 17.11 4.31 -9.76
C ARG A 278 15.64 4.04 -9.44
N SER A 279 15.05 2.98 -10.00
CA SER A 279 13.65 2.62 -9.69
C SER A 279 13.44 2.29 -8.20
N LEU A 280 14.46 1.75 -7.53
CA LEU A 280 14.42 1.48 -6.09
C LEU A 280 14.40 2.79 -5.29
N ASP A 281 15.21 3.77 -5.68
CA ASP A 281 15.22 5.09 -5.06
C ASP A 281 13.87 5.79 -5.23
N VAL A 282 13.31 5.78 -6.44
CA VAL A 282 11.97 6.31 -6.72
C VAL A 282 10.90 5.59 -5.90
N ASN A 283 10.95 4.26 -5.79
CA ASN A 283 10.01 3.49 -4.98
C ASN A 283 10.03 3.92 -3.51
N VAL A 284 11.21 4.16 -2.95
CA VAL A 284 11.35 4.65 -1.57
C VAL A 284 10.77 6.05 -1.43
N ASP A 285 10.99 6.95 -2.39
CA ASP A 285 10.44 8.31 -2.35
C ASP A 285 8.93 8.36 -2.54
N VAL A 286 8.39 7.51 -3.42
CA VAL A 286 6.95 7.24 -3.57
C VAL A 286 6.37 6.81 -2.22
N TYR A 287 6.97 5.81 -1.59
CA TYR A 287 6.49 5.29 -0.32
C TYR A 287 6.49 6.35 0.78
N ARG A 288 7.58 7.13 0.90
CA ARG A 288 7.67 8.24 1.86
C ARG A 288 6.59 9.30 1.63
N GLY A 289 6.37 9.71 0.38
CA GLY A 289 5.34 10.68 0.03
C GLY A 289 3.93 10.19 0.39
N ASN A 290 3.65 8.91 0.14
CA ASN A 290 2.36 8.30 0.46
C ASN A 290 2.16 8.14 1.98
N VAL A 291 3.22 7.82 2.73
CA VAL A 291 3.20 7.76 4.20
C VAL A 291 2.96 9.15 4.79
N GLU A 292 3.63 10.19 4.28
CA GLU A 292 3.42 11.57 4.73
C GLU A 292 1.98 12.02 4.48
N LEU A 293 1.45 11.82 3.27
CA LEU A 293 0.07 12.18 2.94
C LEU A 293 -0.94 11.37 3.76
N GLY A 294 -0.72 10.05 3.91
CA GLY A 294 -1.57 9.17 4.71
C GLY A 294 -1.64 9.60 6.17
N ALA A 295 -0.50 9.96 6.78
CA ALA A 295 -0.48 10.48 8.15
C ALA A 295 -1.30 11.78 8.27
N ARG A 296 -1.17 12.69 7.30
CA ARG A 296 -1.96 13.94 7.29
C ARG A 296 -3.46 13.69 7.12
N ILE A 297 -3.85 12.70 6.33
CA ILE A 297 -5.26 12.27 6.19
C ILE A 297 -5.76 11.65 7.49
N ALA A 298 -4.97 10.78 8.13
CA ALA A 298 -5.33 10.18 9.41
C ALA A 298 -5.56 11.26 10.48
N ALA A 299 -4.69 12.28 10.53
CA ALA A 299 -4.86 13.44 11.39
C ALA A 299 -6.14 14.23 11.08
N ALA A 300 -6.45 14.47 9.80
CA ALA A 300 -7.67 15.16 9.38
C ALA A 300 -8.96 14.39 9.70
N LEU A 301 -8.89 13.06 9.77
CA LEU A 301 -10.00 12.17 10.14
C LEU A 301 -10.14 11.94 11.65
N SER A 302 -9.18 12.41 12.46
CA SER A 302 -9.19 12.19 13.91
C SER A 302 -10.22 13.06 14.62
N THR A 303 -10.80 12.53 15.69
CA THR A 303 -11.81 13.24 16.50
C THR A 303 -11.19 14.02 17.66
N THR A 304 -9.91 13.79 17.94
CA THR A 304 -9.15 14.50 18.97
C THR A 304 -8.28 15.59 18.31
N PRO A 305 -8.36 16.85 18.76
CA PRO A 305 -7.49 17.90 18.24
C PRO A 305 -6.01 17.54 18.52
N LEU A 306 -5.15 17.69 17.52
CA LEU A 306 -3.71 17.61 17.74
C LEU A 306 -3.30 18.69 18.76
N SER A 307 -2.69 18.30 19.89
CA SER A 307 -2.17 19.26 20.88
C SER A 307 -1.26 20.29 20.22
N PRO A 308 -1.31 21.59 20.59
CA PRO A 308 -0.40 22.59 20.02
C PRO A 308 1.07 22.21 20.25
N ALA A 309 1.95 22.57 19.31
CA ALA A 309 3.39 22.41 19.51
C ALA A 309 3.82 23.19 20.77
N GLY A 310 4.40 22.52 21.76
CA GLY A 310 5.09 23.15 22.88
C GLY A 310 6.46 23.67 22.47
#